data_AF-A0A412ZBU4-F1
#
_entry.id   AF-A0A412ZBU4-F1
#
_cell.length_a   1.000
_cell.length_b   1.000
_cell.length_c   1.000
_cell.angle_alpha   90.00
_cell.angle_beta   90.00
_cell.angle_gamma   90.00
#
_symmetry.space_group_name_H-M   'P 1'
#
loop_
_entity.id
_entity.type
_entity.pdbx_description
1 polymer ?
#
loop_
_entity_poly.entity_id
_entity_poly.type
_entity_poly.pdbx_seq_one_letter_code
_entity_poly.pdbx_strand_id
1 'polypeptide(L)' 'MTRLWLSPEEAAPVLGMKPAKIRNYMRRGILDLGLAIPPEKTGKTMWEFRIYPAKIEKIIGEKLERPEEGEKQE' A
#
# COMPACT_ATOMS: atom_id res chain seq x y z
N MET A 1 -16.16 -2.11 9.88
CA MET A 1 -15.50 -3.17 9.07
C MET A 1 -14.02 -2.83 8.99
N THR A 2 -13.16 -3.66 9.56
CA THR A 2 -11.71 -3.44 9.64
C THR A 2 -11.09 -3.40 8.25
N ARG A 3 -10.54 -2.24 7.87
CA ARG A 3 -9.80 -2.08 6.61
C ARG A 3 -8.51 -2.89 6.72
N LEU A 4 -8.44 -4.01 6.00
CA LEU A 4 -7.34 -4.99 6.03
C LEU A 4 -6.12 -4.58 5.19
N TRP A 5 -6.16 -3.42 4.52
CA TRP A 5 -5.12 -2.96 3.61
C TRP A 5 -4.82 -1.47 3.80
N LEU A 6 -3.53 -1.16 3.69
CA LEU A 6 -2.94 0.16 3.78
C LEU A 6 -2.88 0.84 2.42
N SER A 7 -2.85 2.16 2.46
CA SER A 7 -2.58 3.02 1.30
C SER A 7 -1.07 3.20 1.12
N PRO A 8 -0.59 3.60 -0.08
CA PRO A 8 0.83 3.91 -0.30
C PRO A 8 1.41 4.95 0.65
N GLU A 9 0.57 5.86 1.13
CA GLU A 9 0.96 6.89 2.10
C GLU A 9 1.14 6.34 3.51
N GLU A 10 0.35 5.35 3.91
CA GLU A 10 0.45 4.70 5.22
C GLU A 10 1.63 3.71 5.24
N ALA A 11 1.89 3.03 4.13
CA ALA A 11 3.03 2.12 3.99
C ALA A 11 4.38 2.87 3.87
N ALA A 12 4.37 4.14 3.47
CA ALA A 12 5.57 4.96 3.28
C ALA A 12 6.47 5.08 4.53
N PRO A 13 5.97 5.53 5.70
CA PRO A 13 6.77 5.60 6.92
C PRO A 13 7.27 4.23 7.35
N VAL A 14 6.47 3.18 7.16
CA VAL A 14 6.84 1.81 7.55
C VAL A 14 8.01 1.28 6.72
N LEU A 15 7.94 1.43 5.41
CA LEU A 15 8.99 0.96 4.50
C LEU A 15 10.21 1.89 4.49
N GLY A 16 10.14 3.05 5.17
CA GLY A 16 11.13 4.11 5.03
C GLY A 16 11.24 4.64 3.59
N MET A 17 10.15 4.58 2.82
CA MET A 17 10.13 4.96 1.40
C MET A 17 9.09 6.04 1.11
N LYS A 18 9.37 6.92 0.16
CA LYS A 18 8.37 7.92 -0.29
C LYS A 18 7.15 7.22 -0.94
N PRO A 19 5.91 7.70 -0.71
CA PRO A 19 4.69 7.12 -1.30
C PRO A 19 4.74 7.07 -2.84
N ALA A 20 5.35 8.07 -3.47
CA ALA A 20 5.56 8.11 -4.91
C ALA A 20 6.43 6.95 -5.42
N LYS A 21 7.46 6.57 -4.65
CA LYS A 21 8.36 5.46 -4.98
C LYS A 21 7.64 4.12 -4.83
N ILE A 22 6.83 3.97 -3.78
CA ILE A 22 5.97 2.80 -3.56
C ILE A 22 4.98 2.61 -4.72
N ARG A 23 4.28 3.68 -5.13
CA ARG A 23 3.37 3.63 -6.28
C ARG A 23 4.08 3.22 -7.56
N ASN A 24 5.28 3.73 -7.82
CA ASN A 24 6.07 3.39 -9.00
C ASN A 24 6.49 1.91 -8.98
N TYR A 25 7.01 1.42 -7.85
CA TYR A 25 7.39 0.01 -7.73
C TYR A 25 6.21 -0.95 -7.83
N MET A 26 5.07 -0.62 -7.24
CA MET A 26 3.86 -1.42 -7.39
C MET A 26 3.32 -1.39 -8.82
N ARG A 27 3.34 -0.24 -9.51
CA ARG A 27 3.00 -0.16 -10.94
C ARG A 27 3.92 -1.00 -11.81
N ARG A 28 5.21 -1.08 -11.45
CA ARG A 28 6.22 -1.86 -12.17
C ARG A 28 6.27 -3.33 -11.75
N GLY A 29 5.52 -3.74 -10.72
CA GLY A 29 5.58 -5.09 -10.15
C GLY A 29 6.92 -5.43 -9.49
N ILE A 30 7.75 -4.42 -9.15
CA ILE A 30 9.08 -4.62 -8.55
C ILE A 30 8.94 -4.96 -7.06
N LEU A 31 7.97 -4.35 -6.39
CA LEU A 31 7.77 -4.48 -4.95
C LEU A 31 6.37 -5.04 -4.70
N ASP A 32 6.31 -6.30 -4.31
CA ASP A 32 5.04 -6.97 -3.99
C ASP A 32 4.62 -6.69 -2.55
N LEU A 33 4.09 -5.49 -2.35
CA LEU A 33 3.46 -5.08 -1.10
C LEU A 33 1.96 -5.41 -1.08
N GLY A 34 1.40 -5.80 -2.22
CA GLY A 34 -0.02 -6.09 -2.36
C GLY A 34 -0.50 -5.95 -3.80
N LEU A 35 -1.69 -5.40 -3.98
CA LEU A 35 -2.35 -5.29 -5.29
C LEU A 35 -2.32 -3.86 -5.80
N ALA A 36 -1.70 -3.69 -6.98
CA ALA A 36 -1.92 -2.53 -7.83
C ALA A 36 -2.92 -2.89 -8.91
N ILE A 37 -4.13 -2.34 -8.79
CA ILE A 37 -5.20 -2.57 -9.75
C ILE A 37 -5.22 -1.39 -10.70
N PRO A 38 -4.92 -1.61 -12.00
CA PRO A 38 -4.97 -0.54 -12.98
C PRO A 38 -6.41 -0.06 -13.17
N PRO A 39 -6.60 1.22 -13.50
CA PRO A 39 -7.91 1.81 -13.78
C PRO A 39 -8.71 1.02 -14.83
N GLU A 40 -8.01 0.49 -15.83
CA GLU A 40 -8.56 -0.35 -16.92
C GLU A 40 -9.23 -1.63 -16.42
N LYS A 41 -8.78 -2.20 -15.30
CA LYS A 41 -9.39 -3.41 -14.71
C LYS A 41 -10.56 -3.11 -13.77
N THR A 42 -10.56 -1.94 -13.11
CA THR A 42 -11.59 -1.58 -12.13
C THR A 42 -12.73 -0.78 -12.76
N GLY A 43 -12.54 -0.23 -13.97
CA GLY A 43 -13.48 0.72 -14.57
C GLY A 43 -13.45 2.10 -13.90
N LYS A 44 -12.37 2.42 -13.18
CA LYS A 44 -12.15 3.72 -12.51
C LYS A 44 -11.14 4.55 -13.28
N THR A 45 -11.07 5.85 -13.02
CA THR A 45 -10.08 6.77 -13.62
C THR A 45 -8.71 6.71 -12.92
N MET A 46 -8.66 6.18 -11.69
CA MET A 46 -7.46 6.16 -10.85
C MET A 46 -6.99 4.74 -10.55
N TRP A 47 -5.67 4.60 -10.33
CA TRP A 47 -5.04 3.37 -9.87
C TRP A 47 -5.44 3.08 -8.42
N GLU A 48 -5.90 1.86 -8.16
CA GLU A 48 -6.21 1.41 -6.82
C GLU A 48 -5.05 0.62 -6.25
N PHE A 49 -4.55 1.05 -5.09
CA PHE A 49 -3.42 0.44 -4.41
C PHE A 49 -3.90 -0.15 -3.09
N ARG A 50 -3.81 -1.47 -2.95
CA ARG A 50 -4.15 -2.20 -1.73
C ARG A 50 -2.90 -2.85 -1.19
N ILE A 51 -2.28 -2.23 -0.20
CA ILE A 51 -1.05 -2.73 0.41
C ILE A 51 -1.41 -3.61 1.60
N TYR A 52 -0.91 -4.83 1.63
CA TYR A 52 -1.17 -5.73 2.75
C TYR A 52 -0.04 -5.61 3.77
N PRO A 53 -0.33 -5.22 5.03
CA PRO A 53 0.68 -5.13 6.08
C PRO A 53 1.41 -6.46 6.26
N ALA A 54 0.71 -7.59 6.20
CA ALA A 54 1.32 -8.93 6.26
C ALA A 54 2.40 -9.17 5.19
N LYS A 55 2.31 -8.55 4.01
CA LYS A 55 3.38 -8.60 2.99
C LYS A 55 4.53 -7.66 3.34
N ILE A 56 4.23 -6.46 3.84
CA ILE A 56 5.26 -5.54 4.33
C ILE A 56 6.09 -6.23 5.42
N GLU A 57 5.45 -6.81 6.44
CA GLU A 57 6.09 -7.52 7.56
C GLU A 57 7.05 -8.61 7.08
N LYS A 58 6.67 -9.34 6.03
CA LYS A 58 7.54 -10.36 5.41
C LYS A 58 8.77 -9.78 4.71
N ILE A 59 8.67 -8.56 4.16
CA ILE A 59 9.76 -7.89 3.45
C ILE A 59 10.72 -7.23 4.44
N ILE A 60 10.20 -6.53 5.45
CA ILE A 60 11.01 -5.84 6.45
C ILE A 60 11.53 -6.80 7.54
N GLY A 61 10.93 -7.97 7.70
CA GLY A 61 11.29 -8.96 8.72
C GLY A 61 10.88 -8.55 10.14
N GLU A 62 10.11 -7.48 10.26
CA GLU A 62 9.69 -6.85 11.51
C GLU A 62 8.16 -6.83 11.58
N LYS A 63 7.62 -7.07 12.78
CA LYS A 63 6.18 -6.99 13.02
C LYS A 63 5.77 -5.53 13.00
N LEU A 64 4.88 -5.20 12.08
CA LEU A 64 4.24 -3.90 12.04
C LEU A 64 3.30 -3.83 13.23
N GLU A 65 3.63 -3.01 14.23
CA GLU A 65 2.59 -2.48 15.11
C GLU A 65 1.64 -1.70 14.22
N ARG A 66 0.45 -2.28 13.99
CA ARG A 66 -0.58 -1.72 13.14
C ARG A 66 -0.83 -0.29 13.60
N PRO A 67 -0.55 0.73 12.77
CA PRO A 67 -1.15 2.03 13.03
C PRO A 67 -2.65 1.83 12.79
N GLU A 68 -3.42 1.73 13.87
CA GLU A 68 -4.83 2.05 13.78
C GLU A 68 -4.92 3.52 13.34
N GLU A 69 -5.77 3.75 12.33
CA GLU A 69 -6.17 5.05 11.79
C GLU A 69 -5.20 5.77 10.84
N GLY A 70 -5.53 5.64 9.55
CA GLY A 70 -5.25 6.60 8.50
C GLY A 70 -6.56 7.03 7.83
N GLU A 71 -7.48 7.61 8.60
CA GLU A 71 -8.52 8.46 8.04
C GLU A 71 -7.83 9.71 7.46
N LYS A 72 -7.74 9.78 6.14
CA LYS A 72 -7.50 11.07 5.46
C LYS A 72 -8.79 11.48 4.78
N GLN A 73 -9.44 12.38 5.50
CA GLN A 73 -10.54 13.26 5.17
C GLN A 73 -10.27 14.01 3.86
N GLU A 74 -11.30 14.15 3.03
CA GLU A 74 -11.87 15.46 2.66
C GLU A 74 -13.35 15.29 2.31
#